data_AF-A0A378YJW9-F1
#
_entry.id   AF-A0A378YJW9-F1
#
_cell.length_a   1.000
_cell.length_b   1.000
_cell.length_c   1.000
_cell.angle_alpha   90.00
_cell.angle_beta   90.00
_cell.angle_gamma   90.00
#
_symmetry.space_group_name_H-M   'P 1'
#
loop_
_entity.id
_entity.type
_entity.pdbx_description
1 polymer ?
#
loop_
_entity_poly.entity_id
_entity_poly.type
_entity_poly.pdbx_seq_one_letter_code
_entity_poly.pdbx_strand_id
1 'polypeptide(L)'
;MAGAFEASNELIQVKAQEFKKTHEMLMGQIRQLKADEDAITTGSNWKGGAADAFNAFMERYYFQADRLNDKLMQTAESLIKAGSNYEEHDLDYAAQVKAQVSSLDLPPV
;
A
#
# COMPACT_ATOMS: atom_id res chain seq x y z
N MET A 1 27.59 16.46 -3.09
CA MET A 1 27.26 15.03 -3.08
C MET A 1 25.76 14.92 -3.09
N ALA A 2 25.18 14.65 -4.27
CA ALA A 2 23.74 14.48 -4.42
C ALA A 2 23.33 13.26 -3.61
N GLY A 3 22.41 13.44 -2.66
CA GLY A 3 21.83 12.35 -1.90
C GLY A 3 21.22 11.36 -2.86
N ALA A 4 21.91 10.24 -3.06
CA ALA A 4 21.29 9.04 -3.55
C ALA A 4 20.13 8.78 -2.59
N PHE A 5 18.91 8.85 -3.11
CA PHE A 5 17.72 8.39 -2.41
C PHE A 5 17.99 6.92 -2.06
N GLU A 6 18.54 6.67 -0.86
CA GLU A 6 18.55 5.37 -0.21
C GLU A 6 17.11 5.03 0.16
N ALA A 7 16.30 4.74 -0.85
CA ALA A 7 15.13 3.90 -0.65
C ALA A 7 15.66 2.48 -0.47
N SER A 8 16.32 2.23 0.66
CA SER A 8 16.79 0.88 0.97
C SER A 8 15.59 -0.07 0.88
N ASN A 9 15.80 -1.24 0.31
CA ASN A 9 14.74 -2.24 0.11
C ASN A 9 14.00 -2.50 1.44
N GLU A 10 14.72 -2.50 2.56
CA GLU A 10 14.16 -2.56 3.91
C GLU A 10 13.16 -1.42 4.22
N LEU A 11 13.48 -0.17 3.92
CA LEU A 11 12.55 0.96 4.14
C LEU A 11 11.30 0.84 3.26
N ILE A 12 11.45 0.38 2.01
CA ILE A 12 10.33 0.15 1.09
C ILE A 12 9.43 -0.97 1.62
N GLN A 13 10.02 -2.08 2.07
CA GLN A 13 9.28 -3.22 2.64
C GLN A 13 8.55 -2.83 3.93
N VAL A 14 9.21 -2.11 4.84
CA VAL A 14 8.59 -1.60 6.07
C VAL A 14 7.38 -0.72 5.73
N LYS A 15 7.52 0.21 4.78
CA LYS A 15 6.40 1.06 4.36
C LYS A 15 5.28 0.25 3.71
N ALA A 16 5.58 -0.71 2.86
CA ALA A 16 4.55 -1.58 2.29
C ALA A 16 3.79 -2.38 3.36
N GLN A 17 4.48 -2.85 4.40
CA GLN A 17 3.82 -3.51 5.55
C GLN A 17 2.96 -2.54 6.37
N GLU A 18 3.40 -1.30 6.57
CA GLU A 18 2.58 -0.26 7.22
C GLU A 18 1.28 -0.02 6.43
N PHE A 19 1.36 0.14 5.10
CA PHE A 19 0.18 0.31 4.25
C PHE A 19 -0.79 -0.88 4.35
N LYS A 20 -0.28 -2.13 4.37
CA LYS A 20 -1.11 -3.33 4.58
C LYS A 20 -1.80 -3.33 5.94
N LYS A 21 -1.09 -3.00 7.02
CA LYS A 21 -1.68 -2.90 8.37
C LYS A 21 -2.75 -1.82 8.43
N THR A 22 -2.51 -0.66 7.82
CA THR A 22 -3.50 0.43 7.75
C THR A 22 -4.75 -0.01 6.97
N HIS A 23 -4.57 -0.72 5.86
CA HIS A 23 -5.68 -1.30 5.09
C HIS A 23 -6.52 -2.26 5.95
N GLU A 24 -5.88 -3.21 6.65
CA GLU A 24 -6.58 -4.15 7.53
C GLU A 24 -7.35 -3.45 8.67
N MET A 25 -6.73 -2.44 9.29
CA MET A 25 -7.36 -1.63 10.33
C MET A 25 -8.59 -0.89 9.79
N LEU A 26 -8.49 -0.23 8.64
CA LEU A 26 -9.60 0.48 8.00
C LEU A 26 -10.75 -0.48 7.66
N MET A 27 -10.43 -1.66 7.10
CA MET A 27 -11.41 -2.71 6.84
C MET A 27 -12.14 -3.16 8.11
N GLY A 28 -11.41 -3.29 9.23
CA GLY A 28 -12.00 -3.60 10.54
C GLY A 28 -12.97 -2.52 11.01
N GLN A 29 -12.57 -1.25 10.94
CA GLN A 29 -13.40 -0.11 11.34
C GLN A 29 -14.66 0.04 10.48
N ILE A 30 -14.53 -0.14 9.16
CA ILE A 30 -15.66 -0.12 8.22
C ILE A 30 -16.69 -1.19 8.56
N ARG A 31 -16.23 -2.42 8.86
CA ARG A 31 -17.11 -3.53 9.25
C ARG A 31 -17.80 -3.26 10.58
N GLN A 32 -17.08 -2.71 11.56
CA GLN A 32 -17.67 -2.34 12.84
C GLN A 32 -18.77 -1.29 12.66
N LEU A 33 -18.49 -0.24 11.91
CA LEU A 33 -19.46 0.81 11.61
C LEU A 33 -20.72 0.25 10.92
N LYS A 34 -20.54 -0.72 10.02
CA LYS A 34 -21.66 -1.40 9.34
C LYS A 34 -22.51 -2.23 10.31
N ALA A 35 -21.87 -2.96 11.22
CA ALA A 35 -22.58 -3.70 12.26
C ALA A 35 -23.37 -2.76 13.19
N ASP A 36 -22.79 -1.60 13.52
CA ASP A 36 -23.47 -0.58 14.33
C ASP A 36 -24.67 0.02 13.57
N GLU A 37 -24.53 0.32 12.27
CA GLU A 37 -25.65 0.74 11.41
C GLU A 37 -26.77 -0.31 11.37
N ASP A 38 -26.42 -1.57 11.10
CA ASP A 38 -27.37 -2.68 11.05
C ASP A 38 -28.12 -2.82 12.39
N ALA A 39 -27.44 -2.64 13.52
CA ALA A 39 -28.07 -2.68 14.83
C ALA A 39 -29.11 -1.56 15.03
N ILE A 40 -28.81 -0.34 14.57
CA ILE A 40 -29.74 0.78 14.71
C ILE A 40 -30.88 0.67 13.69
N THR A 41 -30.63 0.26 12.45
CA THR A 41 -31.66 0.18 11.41
C THR A 41 -32.59 -1.03 11.55
N THR A 42 -32.06 -2.18 11.96
CA THR A 42 -32.84 -3.44 12.09
C THR A 42 -33.57 -3.53 13.43
N GLY A 43 -33.00 -2.93 14.48
CA GLY A 43 -33.52 -3.00 15.85
C GLY A 43 -34.41 -1.83 16.28
N SER A 44 -34.51 -0.75 15.49
CA SER A 44 -35.22 0.46 15.92
C SER A 44 -36.34 0.89 14.97
N ASN A 45 -37.24 1.72 15.49
CA ASN A 45 -38.24 2.45 14.71
C ASN A 45 -37.63 3.58 13.86
N TRP A 46 -36.32 3.55 13.56
CA TRP A 46 -35.65 4.57 12.75
C TRP A 46 -36.12 4.48 11.31
N LYS A 47 -37.12 5.31 11.01
CA LYS A 47 -37.80 5.38 9.71
C LYS A 47 -38.06 6.85 9.36
N GLY A 48 -38.33 7.11 8.08
CA GLY A 48 -38.59 8.44 7.56
C GLY A 48 -37.33 9.14 7.03
N GLY A 49 -37.47 10.40 6.61
CA GLY A 49 -36.45 11.09 5.82
C GLY A 49 -35.05 11.19 6.46
N ALA A 50 -34.95 11.13 7.79
CA ALA A 50 -33.65 11.09 8.49
C ALA A 50 -32.94 9.73 8.32
N ALA A 51 -33.69 8.62 8.31
CA ALA A 51 -33.14 7.29 8.03
C ALA A 51 -32.68 7.20 6.57
N ASP A 52 -33.49 7.72 5.63
CA ASP A 52 -33.13 7.72 4.20
C ASP A 52 -31.87 8.55 3.92
N ALA A 53 -31.75 9.73 4.55
CA ALA A 53 -30.56 10.57 4.44
C ALA A 53 -29.32 9.92 5.06
N PHE A 54 -29.48 9.25 6.21
CA PHE A 54 -28.41 8.49 6.85
C PHE A 54 -27.93 7.34 5.96
N ASN A 55 -28.84 6.50 5.47
CA ASN A 55 -28.51 5.39 4.57
C ASN A 55 -27.79 5.86 3.30
N ALA A 56 -28.26 6.95 2.68
CA ALA A 56 -27.61 7.53 1.50
C ALA A 56 -26.21 8.10 1.80
N PHE A 57 -26.00 8.64 3.00
CA PHE A 57 -24.68 9.05 3.46
C PHE A 57 -23.76 7.85 3.65
N MET A 58 -24.25 6.80 4.33
CA MET A 58 -23.48 5.58 4.61
C MET A 58 -23.07 4.86 3.32
N GLU A 59 -23.96 4.75 2.34
CA GLU A 59 -23.64 4.20 1.02
C GLU A 59 -22.47 4.95 0.34
N ARG A 60 -22.52 6.29 0.36
CA ARG A 60 -21.43 7.12 -0.18
C ARG A 60 -20.15 6.99 0.62
N TYR A 61 -20.26 6.89 1.95
CA TYR A 61 -19.12 6.71 2.83
C TYR A 61 -18.41 5.38 2.51
N TYR A 62 -19.15 4.27 2.43
CA TYR A 62 -18.58 2.96 2.10
C TYR A 62 -17.95 2.93 0.70
N PHE A 63 -18.60 3.53 -0.29
CA PHE A 63 -18.02 3.63 -1.63
C PHE A 63 -16.67 4.37 -1.64
N GLN A 64 -16.54 5.44 -0.84
CA GLN A 64 -15.28 6.18 -0.72
C GLN A 64 -14.25 5.39 0.10
N ALA A 65 -14.68 4.69 1.14
CA ALA A 65 -13.82 3.90 2.01
C ALA A 65 -13.23 2.70 1.26
N ASP A 66 -14.01 2.00 0.44
CA ASP A 66 -13.54 0.92 -0.44
C ASP A 66 -12.50 1.45 -1.44
N ARG A 67 -12.78 2.60 -2.08
CA ARG A 67 -11.82 3.25 -2.99
C ARG A 67 -10.52 3.65 -2.31
N LEU A 68 -10.58 4.09 -1.07
CA LEU A 68 -9.38 4.42 -0.28
C LEU A 68 -8.58 3.13 0.00
N ASN A 69 -9.26 2.06 0.40
CA ASN A 69 -8.64 0.76 0.67
C ASN A 69 -7.96 0.17 -0.57
N ASP A 70 -8.60 0.26 -1.74
CA ASP A 70 -8.00 -0.17 -3.01
C ASP A 70 -6.72 0.60 -3.32
N LYS A 71 -6.74 1.93 -3.13
CA LYS A 71 -5.55 2.77 -3.35
C LYS A 71 -4.42 2.45 -2.38
N LEU A 72 -4.72 2.17 -1.11
CA LEU A 72 -3.71 1.77 -0.13
C LEU A 72 -3.05 0.45 -0.53
N MET A 73 -3.83 -0.53 -0.99
CA MET A 73 -3.30 -1.82 -1.46
C MET A 73 -2.45 -1.64 -2.73
N GLN A 74 -2.96 -0.93 -3.74
CA GLN A 74 -2.22 -0.62 -4.98
C GLN A 74 -0.90 0.12 -4.69
N THR A 75 -0.90 1.03 -3.72
CA THR A 75 0.30 1.74 -3.29
C THR A 75 1.30 0.79 -2.64
N ALA A 76 0.85 -0.11 -1.76
CA ALA A 76 1.71 -1.12 -1.14
C ALA A 76 2.33 -2.05 -2.19
N GLU A 77 1.55 -2.51 -3.17
CA GLU A 77 2.03 -3.36 -4.27
C GLU A 77 3.04 -2.61 -5.16
N SER A 78 2.75 -1.35 -5.49
CA SER A 78 3.66 -0.51 -6.29
C SER A 78 4.99 -0.28 -5.57
N LEU A 79 4.96 -0.08 -4.24
CA LEU A 79 6.16 0.01 -3.43
C LEU A 79 6.96 -1.28 -3.44
N ILE A 80 6.32 -2.43 -3.23
CA ILE A 80 6.99 -3.75 -3.29
C ILE A 80 7.65 -3.96 -4.65
N LYS A 81 6.95 -3.66 -5.74
CA LYS A 81 7.48 -3.78 -7.09
C LYS A 81 8.66 -2.83 -7.36
N ALA A 82 8.57 -1.60 -6.85
CA ALA A 82 9.70 -0.67 -6.94
C ALA A 82 10.92 -1.22 -6.19
N GLY A 83 10.72 -1.75 -4.98
CA GLY A 83 11.79 -2.37 -4.18
C GLY A 83 12.44 -3.57 -4.86
N SER A 84 11.65 -4.48 -5.47
CA SER A 84 12.19 -5.64 -6.19
C SER A 84 13.01 -5.24 -7.42
N ASN A 85 12.54 -4.26 -8.19
CA ASN A 85 13.26 -3.77 -9.36
C ASN A 85 14.59 -3.12 -8.99
N TYR A 86 14.67 -2.44 -7.84
CA TYR A 86 15.93 -1.88 -7.34
C TYR A 86 16.96 -2.97 -7.03
N GLU A 87 16.54 -4.09 -6.43
CA GLU A 87 17.44 -5.21 -6.10
C GLU A 87 17.97 -5.92 -7.36
N GLU A 88 17.12 -6.18 -8.36
CA GLU A 88 17.55 -6.76 -9.63
C GLU A 88 18.56 -5.86 -10.35
N HIS A 89 18.29 -4.56 -10.41
CA HIS A 89 19.21 -3.61 -11.05
C HIS A 89 20.55 -3.52 -10.32
N ASP A 90 20.57 -3.53 -8.98
CA ASP A 90 21.81 -3.41 -8.21
C ASP A 90 22.71 -4.65 -8.40
N LEU A 91 22.12 -5.86 -8.45
CA LEU A 91 22.84 -7.10 -8.76
C LEU A 91 23.41 -7.10 -10.19
N ASP A 92 22.62 -6.65 -11.18
CA ASP A 92 23.05 -6.56 -12.57
C ASP A 92 24.17 -5.53 -12.76
N TYR A 93 24.07 -4.37 -12.10
CA TYR A 93 25.13 -3.35 -12.11
C TYR A 93 26.40 -3.86 -11.44
N ALA A 94 26.30 -4.51 -10.27
CA ALA A 94 27.45 -5.10 -9.60
C ALA A 94 28.12 -6.18 -10.46
N ALA A 95 27.33 -7.01 -11.15
CA ALA A 95 27.83 -8.02 -12.07
C ALA A 95 28.55 -7.40 -13.29
N GLN A 96 27.98 -6.34 -13.90
CA GLN A 96 28.59 -5.63 -15.02
C GLN A 96 29.88 -4.91 -14.62
N VAL A 97 29.89 -4.23 -13.47
CA VAL A 97 31.11 -3.57 -12.96
C VAL A 97 32.19 -4.61 -12.67
N LYS A 98 31.85 -5.74 -12.03
CA LYS A 98 32.80 -6.83 -11.77
C LYS A 98 33.36 -7.43 -13.07
N ALA A 99 32.53 -7.56 -14.10
CA ALA A 99 32.96 -8.03 -15.42
C ALA A 99 33.91 -7.04 -16.11
N GLN A 100 33.62 -5.73 -16.05
CA GLN A 100 34.51 -4.70 -16.59
C GLN A 100 35.84 -4.61 -15.83
N VAL A 101 35.82 -4.65 -14.50
CA VAL A 101 37.03 -4.63 -13.68
C VAL A 101 37.91 -5.86 -13.95
N SER A 102 37.30 -7.04 -14.12
CA SER A 102 38.05 -8.26 -14.49
C SER A 102 38.65 -8.18 -15.90
N SER A 103 38.05 -7.41 -16.81
CA SER A 103 38.57 -7.20 -18.17
C SER A 103 39.70 -6.16 -18.26
N LEU A 104 39.84 -5.32 -17.24
CA LEU A 104 40.91 -4.34 -17.09
C LEU A 104 42.19 -4.94 -16.49
N ASP A 105 42.10 -6.13 -15.90
CA ASP A 105 43.24 -6.90 -15.38
C ASP A 105 43.75 -7.86 -16.48
N LEU A 106 44.30 -7.28 -17.56
CA LEU A 106 44.98 -8.04 -18.62
C LEU A 106 46.50 -8.13 -18.31
N PRO A 107 47.14 -9.27 -18.62
CA PRO A 107 48.35 -9.77 -17.95
C PRO A 107 49.61 -8.93 -18.16
N PRO A 108 50.62 -9.03 -17.26
CA PRO A 108 51.87 -8.29 -17.39
C PRO A 108 52.62 -8.72 -18.67
N VAL A 109 52.99 -7.72 -19.49
CA VAL A 109 54.00 -7.86 -20.55
C VAL A 109 55.40 -7.76 -19.99
#